data_AF-A0A847XSL0-F1
#
_entry.id   AF-A0A847XSL0-F1
#
_cell.length_a   1.000
_cell.length_b   1.000
_cell.length_c   1.000
_cell.angle_alpha   90.00
_cell.angle_beta   90.00
_cell.angle_gamma   90.00
#
_symmetry.space_group_name_H-M   'P 1'
#
loop_
_entity.id
_entity.type
_entity.pdbx_description
1 polymer ?
#
loop_
_entity_poly.entity_id
_entity_poly.type
_entity_poly.pdbx_seq_one_letter_code
_entity_poly.pdbx_strand_id
1 'polypeptide(L)'
;MTASVITPGSIKRILSVLVLLTIGFKLNAQDQSLNYFYRVYFTDKGGNNPANYLPSDLLSERALDRRIKFNIAVTDMRDVPVNRQYLNEIISRGLTLHCMSKWMNTALFRTKEPIDVQSLLDLSFVDDVLLVRKPVGKSNYTKKLDFHSEANDDLEPGFHIAMLNGTSIHNSGYKGHGILIAVNDGGFLNAENISSLEDLRSRDGIKYTYDFVKNDPFVYDYHAHGTAVMSVLAGHLAGSLEGTAPEADYMLFRTEDSGSESAAEEDFWVAAAEFADSAGADIINSSLGYYHFDDPSLNYSPSDMDGNTAFITRAAD
;
A
#
# COMPACT_ATOMS: atom_id res chain seq x y z
N MET A 1 5.38 -40.88 -47.36
CA MET A 1 5.24 -42.31 -47.00
C MET A 1 6.64 -42.80 -46.67
N THR A 2 7.07 -43.16 -45.46
CA THR A 2 6.48 -43.55 -44.16
C THR A 2 7.60 -43.30 -43.12
N ALA A 3 7.39 -42.54 -42.05
CA ALA A 3 7.28 -43.01 -40.64
C ALA A 3 8.07 -44.31 -40.32
N SER A 4 8.86 -44.46 -39.26
CA SER A 4 8.56 -44.07 -37.87
C SER A 4 9.74 -44.26 -36.89
N VAL A 5 9.85 -43.32 -35.94
CA VAL A 5 9.95 -43.55 -34.46
C VAL A 5 11.25 -44.07 -33.85
N ILE A 6 11.86 -43.27 -32.95
CA ILE A 6 11.92 -43.47 -31.47
C ILE A 6 12.04 -42.08 -30.77
N THR A 7 11.21 -41.82 -29.76
CA THR A 7 11.29 -40.75 -28.74
C THR A 7 11.43 -41.41 -27.33
N PRO A 8 11.32 -40.71 -26.18
CA PRO A 8 12.26 -39.81 -25.51
C PRO A 8 12.55 -40.21 -24.03
N GLY A 9 13.51 -39.55 -23.36
CA GLY A 9 13.64 -39.57 -21.89
C GLY A 9 14.23 -38.24 -21.39
N SER A 10 13.43 -37.29 -20.89
CA SER A 10 12.83 -37.19 -19.56
C SER A 10 13.78 -36.64 -18.48
N ILE A 11 13.85 -35.31 -18.36
CA ILE A 11 14.07 -34.65 -17.07
C ILE A 11 12.91 -33.66 -16.87
N LYS A 12 12.15 -33.92 -15.82
CA LYS A 12 10.95 -33.21 -15.38
C LYS A 12 11.35 -32.07 -14.43
N ARG A 13 10.71 -30.90 -14.61
CA ARG A 13 10.05 -29.99 -13.63
C ARG A 13 10.87 -29.62 -12.38
N ILE A 14 10.99 -28.34 -12.01
CA ILE A 14 9.94 -27.57 -11.32
C ILE A 14 9.84 -26.15 -11.93
N LEU A 15 8.77 -25.91 -12.69
CA LEU A 15 8.21 -24.56 -12.87
C LEU A 15 7.08 -24.49 -11.84
N SER A 16 7.17 -23.57 -10.89
CA SER A 16 6.05 -23.27 -9.99
C SER A 16 4.96 -22.59 -10.82
N VAL A 17 3.97 -23.40 -11.21
CA VAL A 17 2.79 -22.95 -11.94
C VAL A 17 1.92 -22.16 -10.97
N LEU A 18 1.85 -20.84 -11.20
CA LEU A 18 0.79 -19.99 -10.69
C LEU A 18 -0.52 -20.45 -11.37
N VAL A 19 -1.31 -21.25 -10.66
CA VAL A 19 -2.64 -21.65 -11.13
C VAL A 19 -3.59 -20.46 -10.93
N LEU A 20 -3.70 -19.63 -11.97
CA LEU A 20 -4.85 -18.74 -12.14
C LEU A 20 -6.05 -19.62 -12.51
N LEU A 21 -6.95 -19.83 -11.55
CA LEU A 21 -8.24 -20.47 -11.80
C LEU A 21 -9.17 -19.44 -12.47
N THR A 22 -9.19 -19.40 -13.80
CA THR A 22 -10.12 -18.58 -14.58
C THR A 22 -11.51 -19.23 -14.57
N ILE A 23 -12.29 -18.92 -13.54
CA ILE A 23 -13.75 -19.10 -13.59
C ILE A 23 -14.28 -17.97 -14.48
N GLY A 24 -14.93 -18.35 -15.59
CA GLY A 24 -15.58 -17.41 -16.49
C GLY A 24 -16.72 -16.68 -15.80
N PHE A 25 -16.44 -15.51 -15.25
CA PHE A 25 -17.46 -14.56 -14.83
C PHE A 25 -18.00 -13.82 -16.05
N LYS A 26 -19.33 -13.81 -16.19
CA LYS A 26 -19.98 -12.89 -17.10
C LYS A 26 -19.66 -11.46 -16.65
N LEU A 27 -18.97 -10.71 -17.50
CA LEU A 27 -18.76 -9.28 -17.35
C LEU A 27 -20.11 -8.56 -17.45
N ASN A 28 -20.78 -8.41 -16.33
CA ASN A 28 -21.66 -7.27 -16.11
C ASN A 28 -20.78 -6.18 -15.50
N ALA A 29 -20.10 -5.40 -16.36
CA ALA A 29 -19.43 -4.18 -15.97
C ALA A 29 -20.49 -3.08 -15.72
N GLN A 30 -21.26 -3.25 -14.65
CA GLN A 30 -21.71 -2.13 -13.84
C GLN A 30 -20.88 -2.26 -12.57
N ASP A 31 -19.98 -1.30 -12.35
CA ASP A 31 -19.36 -1.11 -11.05
C ASP A 31 -20.50 -0.83 -10.06
N GLN A 32 -21.03 -1.89 -9.44
CA GLN A 32 -22.02 -1.78 -8.40
C GLN A 32 -21.25 -1.19 -7.23
N SER A 33 -21.36 0.12 -7.05
CA SER A 33 -20.60 0.84 -6.04
C SER A 33 -20.84 0.21 -4.66
N LEU A 34 -19.86 -0.56 -4.19
CA LEU A 34 -19.84 -1.12 -2.85
C LEU A 34 -19.41 0.03 -1.94
N ASN A 35 -20.37 0.64 -1.26
CA ASN A 35 -20.18 1.92 -0.59
C ASN A 35 -20.06 1.83 0.92
N TYR A 36 -20.36 0.67 1.51
CA TYR A 36 -20.21 0.41 2.94
C TYR A 36 -18.96 -0.41 3.16
N PHE A 37 -18.08 0.04 4.06
CA PHE A 37 -16.85 -0.67 4.41
C PHE A 37 -16.81 -0.95 5.91
N TYR A 38 -16.57 -2.20 6.26
CA TYR A 38 -16.54 -2.72 7.62
C TYR A 38 -15.14 -3.25 7.92
N ARG A 39 -14.44 -2.61 8.85
CA ARG A 39 -13.19 -3.12 9.42
C ARG A 39 -13.57 -4.13 10.51
N VAL A 40 -13.27 -5.39 10.28
CA VAL A 40 -13.53 -6.49 11.21
C VAL A 40 -12.22 -6.83 11.93
N TYR A 41 -12.24 -6.79 13.26
CA TYR A 41 -11.16 -7.22 14.13
C TYR A 41 -11.35 -8.68 14.50
N PHE A 42 -10.28 -9.47 14.45
CA PHE A 42 -10.32 -10.87 14.85
C PHE A 42 -9.67 -11.07 16.22
N THR A 43 -10.29 -11.92 17.03
CA THR A 43 -9.81 -12.27 18.39
C THR A 43 -8.43 -12.94 18.38
N ASP A 44 -8.14 -13.70 17.32
CA ASP A 44 -6.88 -14.41 17.12
C ASP A 44 -6.61 -14.67 15.62
N LYS A 45 -5.54 -15.42 15.31
CA LYS A 45 -5.23 -15.91 13.95
C LYS A 45 -5.64 -17.39 13.77
N GLY A 46 -6.56 -17.87 14.61
CA GLY A 46 -6.96 -19.27 14.75
C GLY A 46 -5.75 -20.17 15.02
N GLY A 47 -5.61 -21.24 14.24
CA GLY A 47 -4.46 -22.14 14.33
C GLY A 47 -3.17 -21.63 13.68
N ASN A 48 -3.16 -20.42 13.10
CA ASN A 48 -1.97 -19.89 12.43
C ASN A 48 -0.93 -19.42 13.47
N ASN A 49 0.31 -19.86 13.31
CA ASN A 49 1.43 -19.52 14.17
C ASN A 49 2.71 -19.40 13.30
N PRO A 50 3.75 -18.62 13.67
CA PRO A 50 4.94 -18.48 12.84
C PRO A 50 5.60 -19.82 12.49
N ALA A 51 5.55 -20.80 13.39
CA ALA A 51 6.11 -22.14 13.14
C ALA A 51 5.42 -22.92 12.00
N ASN A 52 4.25 -22.48 11.53
CA ASN A 52 3.53 -23.10 10.41
C ASN A 52 4.07 -22.66 9.04
N TYR A 53 5.00 -21.70 9.01
CA TYR A 53 5.48 -21.04 7.79
C TYR A 53 7.01 -21.06 7.74
N LEU A 54 7.55 -21.17 6.53
CA LEU A 54 8.93 -20.77 6.30
C LEU A 54 8.97 -19.23 6.21
N PRO A 55 10.06 -18.57 6.65
CA PRO A 55 10.18 -17.12 6.51
C PRO A 55 9.98 -16.62 5.08
N SER A 56 10.45 -17.40 4.10
CA SER A 56 10.28 -17.13 2.66
C SER A 56 8.83 -17.23 2.16
N ASP A 57 7.93 -17.82 2.95
CA ASP A 57 6.49 -17.82 2.64
C ASP A 57 5.82 -16.49 3.02
N LEU A 58 6.46 -15.70 3.90
CA LEU A 58 5.90 -14.48 4.50
C LEU A 58 6.62 -13.20 4.07
N LEU A 59 7.90 -13.29 3.71
CA LEU A 59 8.80 -12.17 3.46
C LEU A 59 9.63 -12.42 2.19
N SER A 60 9.90 -11.35 1.43
CA SER A 60 10.82 -11.40 0.30
C SER A 60 12.27 -11.62 0.77
N GLU A 61 13.13 -12.10 -0.13
CA GLU A 61 14.57 -12.22 0.16
C GLU A 61 15.17 -10.90 0.65
N ARG A 62 14.78 -9.77 0.03
CA ARG A 62 15.22 -8.44 0.46
C ARG A 62 14.77 -8.10 1.88
N ALA A 63 13.54 -8.43 2.25
CA ALA A 63 13.04 -8.21 3.61
C ALA A 63 13.78 -9.09 4.63
N LEU A 64 14.08 -10.34 4.28
CA LEU A 64 14.89 -11.24 5.10
C LEU A 64 16.30 -10.67 5.31
N ASP A 65 16.97 -10.24 4.25
CA ASP A 65 18.30 -9.63 4.29
C ASP A 65 18.32 -8.35 5.12
N ARG A 66 17.31 -7.49 4.94
CA ARG A 66 17.13 -6.26 5.75
C ARG A 66 17.01 -6.61 7.23
N ARG A 67 16.15 -7.58 7.58
CA ARG A 67 15.97 -8.00 8.98
C ARG A 67 17.25 -8.58 9.57
N ILE A 68 17.99 -9.41 8.83
CA ILE A 68 19.29 -9.93 9.27
C ILE A 68 20.29 -8.79 9.51
N LYS A 69 20.38 -7.84 8.56
CA LYS A 69 21.28 -6.67 8.64
C LYS A 69 21.02 -5.83 9.90
N PHE A 70 19.76 -5.67 10.31
CA PHE A 70 19.37 -4.88 11.48
C PHE A 70 19.09 -5.72 12.74
N ASN A 71 19.42 -7.01 12.72
CA ASN A 71 19.19 -7.94 13.85
C ASN A 71 17.71 -7.99 14.32
N ILE A 72 16.79 -7.95 13.36
CA ILE A 72 15.34 -8.09 13.57
C ILE A 72 14.96 -9.57 13.40
N ALA A 73 14.04 -10.06 14.24
CA ALA A 73 13.55 -11.42 14.14
C ALA A 73 12.88 -11.69 12.77
N VAL A 74 13.27 -12.80 12.15
CA VAL A 74 12.90 -13.16 10.78
C VAL A 74 11.47 -13.70 10.66
N THR A 75 10.82 -14.03 11.78
CA THR A 75 9.39 -14.37 11.84
C THR A 75 8.78 -13.92 13.16
N ASP A 76 7.78 -13.04 13.10
CA ASP A 76 6.96 -12.61 14.23
C ASP A 76 5.50 -13.04 14.04
N MET A 77 4.70 -13.06 15.12
CA MET A 77 3.26 -13.32 15.02
C MET A 77 2.55 -12.31 14.10
N ARG A 78 3.05 -11.07 14.01
CA ARG A 78 2.54 -10.03 13.10
C ARG A 78 2.78 -10.37 11.62
N ASP A 79 3.76 -11.22 11.31
CA ASP A 79 4.00 -11.67 9.93
C ASP A 79 3.03 -12.76 9.46
N VAL A 80 2.35 -13.42 10.40
CA VAL A 80 1.43 -14.52 10.12
C VAL A 80 0.13 -13.99 9.49
N PRO A 81 -0.41 -14.61 8.43
CA PRO A 81 -1.63 -14.12 7.79
C PRO A 81 -2.86 -14.27 8.68
N VAL A 82 -3.86 -13.41 8.46
CA VAL A 82 -5.22 -13.55 9.00
C VAL A 82 -5.79 -14.92 8.62
N ASN A 83 -6.58 -15.51 9.52
CA ASN A 83 -7.09 -16.86 9.32
C ASN A 83 -8.04 -16.94 8.11
N ARG A 84 -7.71 -17.80 7.14
CA ARG A 84 -8.50 -17.95 5.91
C ARG A 84 -9.92 -18.47 6.14
N GLN A 85 -10.14 -19.30 7.17
CA GLN A 85 -11.48 -19.79 7.48
C GLN A 85 -12.38 -18.66 7.98
N TYR A 86 -11.85 -17.74 8.80
CA TYR A 86 -12.59 -16.57 9.26
C TYR A 86 -13.00 -15.68 8.09
N LEU A 87 -12.06 -15.40 7.17
CA LEU A 87 -12.33 -14.63 5.95
C LEU A 87 -13.42 -15.29 5.11
N ASN A 88 -13.31 -16.59 4.85
CA ASN A 88 -14.27 -17.32 4.02
C ASN A 88 -15.67 -17.35 4.63
N GLU A 89 -15.78 -17.43 5.97
CA GLU A 89 -17.06 -17.44 6.67
C GLU A 89 -17.76 -16.07 6.61
N ILE A 90 -17.01 -14.97 6.61
CA ILE A 90 -17.57 -13.63 6.40
C ILE A 90 -17.95 -13.43 4.92
N ILE A 91 -17.13 -13.92 3.98
CA ILE A 91 -17.44 -13.86 2.54
C ILE A 91 -18.71 -14.65 2.21
N SER A 92 -18.92 -15.81 2.84
CA SER A 92 -20.12 -16.64 2.63
C SER A 92 -21.43 -15.96 3.06
N ARG A 93 -21.34 -14.89 3.88
CA ARG A 93 -22.47 -14.04 4.29
C ARG A 93 -22.78 -12.90 3.32
N GLY A 94 -22.08 -12.84 2.19
CA GLY A 94 -22.33 -11.86 1.12
C GLY A 94 -21.47 -10.61 1.20
N LEU A 95 -20.48 -10.57 2.09
CA LEU A 95 -19.49 -9.50 2.13
C LEU A 95 -18.36 -9.74 1.13
N THR A 96 -17.83 -8.68 0.54
CA THR A 96 -16.67 -8.78 -0.36
C THR A 96 -15.42 -8.33 0.36
N LEU A 97 -14.38 -9.17 0.41
CA LEU A 97 -13.09 -8.78 0.96
C LEU A 97 -12.43 -7.71 0.09
N HIS A 98 -11.93 -6.63 0.71
CA HIS A 98 -11.20 -5.56 0.03
C HIS A 98 -9.71 -5.63 0.29
N CYS A 99 -9.30 -5.61 1.56
CA CYS A 99 -7.92 -5.80 2.00
C CYS A 99 -7.89 -6.43 3.41
N MET A 100 -6.69 -6.76 3.89
CA MET A 100 -6.47 -7.32 5.23
C MET A 100 -5.20 -6.75 5.83
N SER A 101 -5.12 -6.76 7.16
CA SER A 101 -3.92 -6.40 7.90
C SER A 101 -3.49 -7.55 8.81
N LYS A 102 -2.29 -8.08 8.56
CA LYS A 102 -1.67 -9.08 9.45
C LYS A 102 -1.13 -8.45 10.73
N TRP A 103 -0.69 -7.20 10.71
CA TRP A 103 -0.22 -6.48 11.89
C TRP A 103 -1.36 -6.20 12.87
N MET A 104 -2.49 -5.73 12.36
CA MET A 104 -3.65 -5.35 13.17
C MET A 104 -4.63 -6.49 13.40
N ASN A 105 -4.41 -7.64 12.75
CA ASN A 105 -5.33 -8.78 12.73
C ASN A 105 -6.76 -8.37 12.32
N THR A 106 -6.86 -7.60 11.23
CA THR A 106 -8.13 -7.10 10.71
C THR A 106 -8.34 -7.51 9.25
N ALA A 107 -9.60 -7.46 8.82
CA ALA A 107 -9.96 -7.48 7.41
C ALA A 107 -11.03 -6.43 7.11
N LEU A 108 -10.83 -5.74 5.98
CA LEU A 108 -11.76 -4.76 5.48
C LEU A 108 -12.69 -5.42 4.46
N PHE A 109 -13.98 -5.42 4.77
CA PHE A 109 -15.01 -5.94 3.89
C PHE A 109 -15.91 -4.84 3.37
N ARG A 110 -16.46 -5.02 2.18
CA ARG A 110 -17.36 -4.05 1.54
C ARG A 110 -18.67 -4.68 1.07
N THR A 111 -19.74 -3.90 1.17
CA THR A 111 -21.09 -4.28 0.75
C THR A 111 -21.79 -3.14 0.01
N LYS A 112 -22.84 -3.51 -0.74
CA LYS A 112 -23.70 -2.54 -1.43
C LYS A 112 -24.68 -1.85 -0.49
N GLU A 113 -25.28 -2.63 0.40
CA GLU A 113 -26.28 -2.20 1.38
C GLU A 113 -25.72 -2.39 2.80
N PRO A 114 -26.22 -1.62 3.79
CA PRO A 114 -25.80 -1.82 5.17
C PRO A 114 -26.19 -3.21 5.66
N ILE A 115 -25.32 -3.83 6.44
CA ILE A 115 -25.57 -5.12 7.09
C ILE A 115 -25.92 -4.93 8.57
N ASP A 116 -26.53 -5.97 9.15
CA ASP A 116 -26.62 -6.10 10.60
C ASP A 116 -25.24 -6.49 11.17
N VAL A 117 -24.60 -5.54 11.85
CA VAL A 117 -23.29 -5.73 12.48
C VAL A 117 -23.31 -6.84 13.52
N GLN A 118 -24.44 -7.05 14.21
CA GLN A 118 -24.57 -8.10 15.23
C GLN A 118 -24.35 -9.49 14.62
N SER A 119 -24.76 -9.71 13.37
CA SER A 119 -24.55 -10.99 12.68
C SER A 119 -23.07 -11.37 12.49
N LEU A 120 -22.17 -10.37 12.50
CA LEU A 120 -20.73 -10.60 12.48
C LEU A 120 -20.17 -10.74 13.90
N LEU A 121 -20.64 -9.94 14.86
CA LEU A 121 -20.23 -10.02 16.27
C LEU A 121 -20.63 -11.36 16.93
N ASP A 122 -21.67 -12.02 16.43
CA ASP A 122 -22.08 -13.35 16.89
C ASP A 122 -21.09 -14.47 16.48
N LEU A 123 -20.14 -14.18 15.58
CA LEU A 123 -19.07 -15.10 15.21
C LEU A 123 -18.01 -15.11 16.32
N SER A 124 -17.75 -16.28 16.90
CA SER A 124 -16.84 -16.41 18.06
C SER A 124 -15.40 -15.94 17.82
N PHE A 125 -14.99 -15.77 16.56
CA PHE A 125 -13.66 -15.32 16.18
C PHE A 125 -13.59 -13.81 15.88
N VAL A 126 -14.72 -13.11 15.86
CA VAL A 126 -14.79 -11.66 15.65
C VAL A 126 -14.74 -10.96 17.01
N ASP A 127 -13.82 -10.02 17.15
CA ASP A 127 -13.62 -9.21 18.37
C ASP A 127 -14.44 -7.92 18.32
N ASP A 128 -14.38 -7.21 17.19
CA ASP A 128 -15.10 -5.96 16.96
C ASP A 128 -15.35 -5.73 15.47
N VAL A 129 -16.32 -4.85 15.15
CA VAL A 129 -16.67 -4.46 13.78
C VAL A 129 -16.95 -2.97 13.73
N LEU A 130 -16.15 -2.24 12.96
CA LEU A 130 -16.30 -0.81 12.77
C LEU A 130 -16.74 -0.49 11.33
N LEU A 131 -17.81 0.29 11.19
CA LEU A 131 -18.22 0.88 9.90
C LEU A 131 -17.33 2.10 9.60
N VAL A 132 -16.35 1.94 8.70
CA VAL A 132 -15.32 2.95 8.41
C VAL A 132 -15.59 3.77 7.15
N ARG A 133 -16.56 3.33 6.32
CA ARG A 133 -17.07 4.10 5.17
C ARG A 133 -18.54 3.79 4.96
N LYS A 134 -19.33 4.80 4.65
CA LYS A 134 -20.72 4.68 4.18
C LYS A 134 -21.02 5.80 3.17
N PRO A 135 -22.05 5.69 2.34
CA PRO A 135 -22.48 6.81 1.49
C PRO A 135 -22.85 8.03 2.35
N VAL A 136 -22.04 9.08 2.27
CA VAL A 136 -22.31 10.39 2.87
C VAL A 136 -21.98 11.48 1.85
N GLY A 137 -22.54 12.68 2.03
CA GLY A 137 -22.10 13.85 1.27
C GLY A 137 -20.67 14.22 1.66
N LYS A 138 -19.92 14.84 0.74
CA LYS A 138 -18.59 15.35 1.06
C LYS A 138 -18.67 16.32 2.22
N SER A 139 -17.75 16.20 3.16
CA SER A 139 -17.55 17.20 4.19
C SER A 139 -17.16 18.54 3.57
N ASN A 140 -17.43 19.64 4.29
CA ASN A 140 -17.07 21.00 3.83
C ASN A 140 -15.58 21.33 4.04
N TYR A 141 -14.73 20.34 4.32
CA TYR A 141 -13.30 20.56 4.50
C TYR A 141 -12.62 20.81 3.14
N THR A 142 -11.53 21.59 3.17
CA THR A 142 -10.74 21.94 1.99
C THR A 142 -10.23 20.69 1.25
N LYS A 143 -10.05 20.79 -0.07
CA LYS A 143 -9.51 19.70 -0.88
C LYS A 143 -8.15 19.24 -0.32
N LYS A 144 -8.09 17.99 0.15
CA LYS A 144 -7.01 17.44 0.98
C LYS A 144 -5.63 17.49 0.34
N LEU A 145 -5.53 17.26 -0.97
CA LEU A 145 -4.25 17.10 -1.67
C LEU A 145 -3.92 18.28 -2.62
N ASP A 146 -4.79 19.27 -2.72
CA ASP A 146 -4.57 20.43 -3.60
C ASP A 146 -3.51 21.35 -2.98
N PHE A 147 -2.48 21.68 -3.76
CA PHE A 147 -1.52 22.72 -3.39
C PHE A 147 -2.02 24.10 -3.82
N HIS A 148 -1.86 25.09 -2.95
CA HIS A 148 -1.87 26.50 -3.35
C HIS A 148 -0.42 26.92 -3.62
N SER A 149 -0.04 27.08 -4.88
CA SER A 149 1.27 27.64 -5.24
C SER A 149 1.17 29.14 -5.43
N GLU A 150 1.86 29.90 -4.58
CA GLU A 150 2.40 31.20 -4.98
C GLU A 150 3.82 30.93 -5.47
N ALA A 151 4.00 30.84 -6.79
CA ALA A 151 5.30 30.59 -7.37
C ALA A 151 6.22 31.80 -7.09
N ASN A 152 7.34 31.54 -6.43
CA ASN A 152 8.47 32.45 -6.41
C ASN A 152 9.60 31.73 -7.16
N ASP A 153 9.79 32.10 -8.44
CA ASP A 153 10.69 31.43 -9.39
C ASP A 153 12.19 31.65 -9.10
N ASP A 154 12.53 32.26 -7.96
CA ASP A 154 13.90 32.64 -7.58
C ASP A 154 14.67 31.53 -6.82
N LEU A 155 14.09 30.34 -6.61
CA LEU A 155 14.78 29.27 -5.88
C LEU A 155 15.72 28.48 -6.80
N GLU A 156 17.00 28.46 -6.44
CA GLU A 156 18.03 27.68 -7.12
C GLU A 156 17.67 26.17 -7.14
N PRO A 157 17.94 25.46 -8.26
CA PRO A 157 17.84 24.02 -8.35
C PRO A 157 18.52 23.30 -7.17
N GLY A 158 17.80 22.39 -6.51
CA GLY A 158 18.33 21.66 -5.35
C GLY A 158 18.41 22.48 -4.06
N PHE A 159 17.74 23.64 -3.97
CA PHE A 159 17.66 24.43 -2.73
C PHE A 159 17.25 23.60 -1.50
N HIS A 160 16.26 22.70 -1.66
CA HIS A 160 15.80 21.82 -0.57
C HIS A 160 16.88 20.84 -0.08
N ILE A 161 17.81 20.44 -0.96
CA ILE A 161 18.97 19.62 -0.60
C ILE A 161 20.00 20.48 0.13
N ALA A 162 20.29 21.67 -0.41
CA ALA A 162 21.28 22.58 0.14
C ALA A 162 20.92 23.05 1.56
N MET A 163 19.66 23.38 1.83
CA MET A 163 19.20 23.82 3.16
C MET A 163 19.35 22.73 4.23
N LEU A 164 19.43 21.45 3.83
CA LEU A 164 19.63 20.29 4.70
C LEU A 164 21.08 19.80 4.72
N ASN A 165 22.03 20.57 4.17
CA ASN A 165 23.44 20.17 3.96
C ASN A 165 23.63 18.90 3.10
N GLY A 166 22.61 18.51 2.33
CA GLY A 166 22.60 17.30 1.51
C GLY A 166 23.57 17.34 0.32
N THR A 167 24.01 18.53 -0.11
CA THR A 167 24.96 18.67 -1.23
C THR A 167 26.28 17.96 -0.94
N SER A 168 26.76 18.03 0.31
CA SER A 168 27.99 17.33 0.72
C SER A 168 27.84 15.80 0.67
N ILE A 169 26.65 15.29 0.99
CA ILE A 169 26.29 13.87 0.98
C ILE A 169 26.23 13.36 -0.47
N HIS A 170 25.58 14.11 -1.34
CA HIS A 170 25.54 13.84 -2.79
C HIS A 170 26.91 13.89 -3.44
N ASN A 171 27.73 14.90 -3.13
CA ASN A 171 29.11 15.01 -3.63
C ASN A 171 30.01 13.86 -3.17
N SER A 172 29.63 13.18 -2.08
CA SER A 172 30.30 11.99 -1.58
C SER A 172 29.78 10.69 -2.21
N GLY A 173 28.85 10.77 -3.17
CA GLY A 173 28.28 9.63 -3.89
C GLY A 173 27.06 8.98 -3.22
N TYR A 174 26.54 9.55 -2.13
CA TYR A 174 25.38 8.99 -1.44
C TYR A 174 24.09 9.63 -1.95
N LYS A 175 23.50 9.03 -2.98
CA LYS A 175 22.27 9.51 -3.65
C LYS A 175 21.08 8.53 -3.56
N GLY A 176 21.16 7.58 -2.63
CA GLY A 176 20.12 6.57 -2.41
C GLY A 176 20.35 5.23 -3.10
N HIS A 177 21.49 5.02 -3.77
CA HIS A 177 21.80 3.74 -4.41
C HIS A 177 21.63 2.54 -3.44
N GLY A 178 20.90 1.52 -3.88
CA GLY A 178 20.63 0.30 -3.12
C GLY A 178 19.55 0.43 -2.04
N ILE A 179 18.93 1.61 -1.89
CA ILE A 179 17.79 1.85 -1.00
C ILE A 179 16.48 1.69 -1.78
N LEU A 180 15.52 0.98 -1.18
CA LEU A 180 14.16 0.84 -1.71
C LEU A 180 13.20 1.68 -0.86
N ILE A 181 12.48 2.61 -1.48
CA ILE A 181 11.55 3.54 -0.82
C ILE A 181 10.13 3.25 -1.30
N ALA A 182 9.22 2.92 -0.39
CA ALA A 182 7.78 2.89 -0.68
C ALA A 182 7.18 4.28 -0.47
N VAL A 183 6.37 4.76 -1.40
CA VAL A 183 5.68 6.05 -1.31
C VAL A 183 4.18 5.80 -1.27
N ASN A 184 3.54 6.11 -0.14
CA ASN A 184 2.09 6.06 0.04
C ASN A 184 1.51 7.46 -0.19
N ASP A 185 0.69 7.61 -1.23
CA ASP A 185 0.12 8.89 -1.65
C ASP A 185 -1.29 8.74 -2.28
N GLY A 186 -1.89 9.83 -2.80
CA GLY A 186 -3.19 9.81 -3.48
C GLY A 186 -3.14 9.55 -4.98
N GLY A 187 -1.95 9.29 -5.53
CA GLY A 187 -1.73 9.01 -6.94
C GLY A 187 -0.44 9.59 -7.47
N PHE A 188 -0.03 9.15 -8.65
CA PHE A 188 1.23 9.51 -9.28
C PHE A 188 1.00 9.99 -10.71
N LEU A 189 0.10 10.98 -10.87
CA LEU A 189 -0.30 11.52 -12.17
C LEU A 189 0.92 11.78 -13.07
N ASN A 190 0.96 11.13 -14.22
CA ASN A 190 2.00 11.31 -15.24
C ASN A 190 3.44 10.93 -14.83
N ALA A 191 3.65 10.27 -13.68
CA ALA A 191 5.00 9.88 -13.23
C ALA A 191 5.66 8.83 -14.16
N GLU A 192 4.87 8.09 -14.93
CA GLU A 192 5.28 7.16 -15.97
C GLU A 192 5.78 7.83 -17.26
N ASN A 193 5.53 9.13 -17.47
CA ASN A 193 5.97 9.85 -18.68
C ASN A 193 6.77 11.14 -18.41
N ILE A 194 6.65 11.76 -17.23
CA ILE A 194 7.26 13.08 -16.97
C ILE A 194 8.79 13.04 -17.10
N SER A 195 9.37 14.01 -17.79
CA SER A 195 10.82 14.03 -18.11
C SER A 195 11.71 14.03 -16.87
N SER A 196 11.26 14.65 -15.77
CA SER A 196 12.01 14.70 -14.52
C SER A 196 12.20 13.35 -13.82
N LEU A 197 11.48 12.31 -14.25
CA LEU A 197 11.64 10.95 -13.72
C LEU A 197 12.18 9.98 -14.79
N GLU A 198 12.71 10.49 -15.90
CA GLU A 198 13.27 9.66 -16.98
C GLU A 198 14.45 8.81 -16.50
N ASP A 199 15.37 9.39 -15.73
CA ASP A 199 16.52 8.66 -15.19
C ASP A 199 16.08 7.51 -14.28
N LEU A 200 15.05 7.73 -13.45
CA LEU A 200 14.46 6.69 -12.61
C LEU A 200 13.86 5.56 -13.46
N ARG A 201 13.09 5.88 -14.50
CA ARG A 201 12.44 4.88 -15.36
C ARG A 201 13.42 4.13 -16.25
N SER A 202 14.41 4.82 -16.81
CA SER A 202 15.40 4.25 -17.74
C SER A 202 16.25 3.15 -17.09
N ARG A 203 16.42 3.20 -15.76
CA ARG A 203 17.10 2.17 -14.96
C ARG A 203 16.14 1.17 -14.29
N ASP A 204 14.87 1.14 -14.70
CA ASP A 204 13.83 0.29 -14.10
C ASP A 204 13.69 0.54 -12.58
N GLY A 205 13.83 1.78 -12.13
CA GLY A 205 13.87 2.13 -10.71
C GLY A 205 12.50 2.18 -10.03
N ILE A 206 11.39 2.13 -10.78
CA ILE A 206 10.05 1.92 -10.21
C ILE A 206 9.79 0.41 -10.18
N LYS A 207 9.95 -0.21 -9.00
CA LYS A 207 9.93 -1.67 -8.83
C LYS A 207 8.54 -2.26 -8.73
N TYR A 208 7.59 -1.49 -8.23
CA TYR A 208 6.21 -1.95 -8.07
C TYR A 208 5.24 -0.79 -7.92
N THR A 209 4.02 -0.95 -8.41
CA THR A 209 2.93 0.00 -8.23
C THR A 209 1.65 -0.72 -7.85
N TYR A 210 0.86 -0.11 -6.96
CA TYR A 210 -0.44 -0.66 -6.59
C TYR A 210 -1.38 0.40 -6.03
N ASP A 211 -2.62 0.38 -6.50
CA ASP A 211 -3.74 1.16 -6.01
C ASP A 211 -4.53 0.31 -5.01
N PHE A 212 -4.36 0.58 -3.72
CA PHE A 212 -5.09 -0.09 -2.64
C PHE A 212 -6.54 0.40 -2.50
N VAL A 213 -6.88 1.53 -3.13
CA VAL A 213 -8.27 2.04 -3.17
C VAL A 213 -9.09 1.23 -4.17
N LYS A 214 -8.52 0.90 -5.33
CA LYS A 214 -9.22 0.16 -6.41
C LYS A 214 -8.79 -1.29 -6.60
N ASN A 215 -7.74 -1.74 -5.91
CA ASN A 215 -7.08 -3.03 -6.13
C ASN A 215 -6.60 -3.21 -7.58
N ASP A 216 -5.90 -2.21 -8.10
CA ASP A 216 -5.39 -2.15 -9.48
C ASP A 216 -3.88 -1.85 -9.50
N PRO A 217 -3.06 -2.45 -10.38
CA PRO A 217 -1.63 -2.12 -10.44
C PRO A 217 -1.33 -0.70 -10.95
N PHE A 218 -2.27 -0.04 -11.64
CA PHE A 218 -2.07 1.26 -12.27
C PHE A 218 -2.36 2.41 -11.30
N VAL A 219 -1.43 3.37 -11.20
CA VAL A 219 -1.50 4.49 -10.22
C VAL A 219 -1.30 5.88 -10.84
N TYR A 220 -1.20 5.96 -12.17
CA TYR A 220 -0.64 7.12 -12.88
C TYR A 220 -1.66 8.10 -13.48
N ASP A 221 -2.97 7.88 -13.30
CA ASP A 221 -4.06 8.74 -13.80
C ASP A 221 -4.87 9.40 -12.69
N TYR A 222 -4.34 9.40 -11.46
CA TYR A 222 -5.01 9.92 -10.27
C TYR A 222 -4.49 11.31 -9.88
N HIS A 223 -4.11 11.51 -8.61
CA HIS A 223 -3.68 12.80 -8.09
C HIS A 223 -2.23 13.14 -8.48
N ALA A 224 -1.91 14.43 -8.60
CA ALA A 224 -0.55 14.91 -8.89
C ALA A 224 0.35 15.03 -7.64
N HIS A 225 -0.21 14.80 -6.45
CA HIS A 225 0.51 14.99 -5.17
C HIS A 225 1.67 14.02 -5.03
N GLY A 226 1.47 12.73 -5.30
CA GLY A 226 2.55 11.76 -5.30
C GLY A 226 3.60 12.03 -6.38
N THR A 227 3.22 12.59 -7.54
CA THR A 227 4.21 13.05 -8.53
C THR A 227 5.03 14.22 -8.02
N ALA A 228 4.42 15.17 -7.28
CA ALA A 228 5.14 16.25 -6.63
C ALA A 228 6.10 15.71 -5.54
N VAL A 229 5.68 14.74 -4.73
CA VAL A 229 6.55 14.04 -3.78
C VAL A 229 7.72 13.36 -4.51
N MET A 230 7.44 12.67 -5.61
CA MET A 230 8.49 12.05 -6.44
C MET A 230 9.47 13.07 -7.02
N SER A 231 9.04 14.31 -7.30
CA SER A 231 9.97 15.37 -7.74
C SER A 231 10.99 15.76 -6.65
N VAL A 232 10.60 15.70 -5.37
CA VAL A 232 11.48 15.98 -4.23
C VAL A 232 12.40 14.79 -3.93
N LEU A 233 11.94 13.57 -4.16
CA LEU A 233 12.69 12.35 -3.88
C LEU A 233 13.60 11.95 -5.04
N ALA A 234 13.02 11.65 -6.19
CA ALA A 234 13.71 11.03 -7.32
C ALA A 234 13.92 11.97 -8.52
N GLY A 235 13.32 13.17 -8.49
CA GLY A 235 13.35 14.10 -9.61
C GLY A 235 14.77 14.46 -10.05
N HIS A 236 15.04 14.35 -11.34
CA HIS A 236 16.30 14.79 -11.92
C HIS A 236 16.05 15.50 -13.25
N LEU A 237 16.48 16.77 -13.31
CA LEU A 237 16.60 17.56 -14.53
C LEU A 237 17.86 18.40 -14.41
N ALA A 238 18.85 18.12 -15.25
CA ALA A 238 20.13 18.82 -15.23
C ALA A 238 19.95 20.35 -15.21
N GLY A 239 20.47 21.00 -14.17
CA GLY A 239 20.40 22.45 -13.99
C GLY A 239 19.02 23.00 -13.61
N SER A 240 18.05 22.16 -13.24
CA SER A 240 16.68 22.59 -12.88
C SER A 240 16.12 21.87 -11.65
N LEU A 241 16.29 20.55 -11.54
CA LEU A 241 15.75 19.75 -10.44
C LEU A 241 16.76 18.67 -10.04
N GLU A 242 17.03 18.55 -8.75
CA GLU A 242 17.75 17.43 -8.16
C GLU A 242 16.96 17.01 -6.94
N GLY A 243 16.54 15.75 -6.90
CA GLY A 243 15.81 15.14 -5.80
C GLY A 243 16.77 14.64 -4.72
N THR A 244 16.25 14.33 -3.53
CA THR A 244 17.05 13.95 -2.37
C THR A 244 17.70 12.57 -2.53
N ALA A 245 17.05 11.64 -3.23
CA ALA A 245 17.48 10.26 -3.45
C ALA A 245 17.26 9.79 -4.92
N PRO A 246 17.89 10.41 -5.92
CA PRO A 246 17.65 10.13 -7.34
C PRO A 246 18.09 8.73 -7.78
N GLU A 247 18.97 8.08 -7.01
CA GLU A 247 19.49 6.75 -7.28
C GLU A 247 18.80 5.63 -6.48
N ALA A 248 17.79 5.94 -5.65
CA ALA A 248 16.99 4.95 -4.92
C ALA A 248 15.96 4.26 -5.81
N ASP A 249 15.60 3.02 -5.49
CA ASP A 249 14.47 2.34 -6.12
C ASP A 249 13.17 2.67 -5.39
N TYR A 250 12.04 2.66 -6.09
CA TYR A 250 10.75 3.12 -5.57
C TYR A 250 9.62 2.11 -5.77
N MET A 251 8.74 2.02 -4.78
CA MET A 251 7.40 1.43 -4.93
C MET A 251 6.35 2.53 -4.75
N LEU A 252 5.36 2.59 -5.63
CA LEU A 252 4.37 3.66 -5.65
C LEU A 252 2.99 3.12 -5.28
N PHE A 253 2.47 3.53 -4.12
CA PHE A 253 1.22 3.05 -3.57
C PHE A 253 0.19 4.16 -3.50
N ARG A 254 -0.94 3.95 -4.16
CA ARG A 254 -2.10 4.82 -3.99
C ARG A 254 -2.94 4.30 -2.82
N THR A 255 -3.02 5.08 -1.76
CA THR A 255 -3.80 4.77 -0.55
C THR A 255 -4.94 5.75 -0.32
N GLU A 256 -4.96 6.89 -1.02
CA GLU A 256 -6.00 7.91 -0.88
C GLU A 256 -6.96 7.99 -2.06
N ASP A 257 -8.24 8.21 -1.74
CA ASP A 257 -9.29 8.58 -2.65
C ASP A 257 -9.44 10.09 -2.70
N SER A 258 -8.88 10.76 -3.72
CA SER A 258 -9.09 12.21 -3.91
C SER A 258 -10.58 12.62 -4.03
N GLY A 259 -11.46 11.63 -4.28
CA GLY A 259 -12.90 11.79 -4.31
C GLY A 259 -13.60 11.83 -2.95
N SER A 260 -13.00 11.35 -1.86
CA SER A 260 -13.66 11.23 -0.54
C SER A 260 -12.65 11.14 0.59
N GLU A 261 -13.02 11.58 1.79
CA GLU A 261 -12.19 11.41 2.98
C GLU A 261 -12.82 10.35 3.90
N SER A 262 -12.23 9.15 3.98
CA SER A 262 -12.85 8.03 4.70
C SER A 262 -11.86 7.31 5.58
N ALA A 263 -12.30 6.88 6.77
CA ALA A 263 -11.47 6.06 7.66
C ALA A 263 -11.04 4.72 7.04
N ALA A 264 -11.67 4.28 5.94
CA ALA A 264 -11.21 3.13 5.15
C ALA A 264 -9.83 3.38 4.50
N GLU A 265 -9.44 4.64 4.28
CA GLU A 265 -8.11 4.98 3.73
C GLU A 265 -6.98 4.59 4.67
N GLU A 266 -7.24 4.59 5.98
CA GLU A 266 -6.29 4.05 6.96
C GLU A 266 -6.04 2.55 6.76
N ASP A 267 -7.07 1.77 6.40
CA ASP A 267 -6.89 0.33 6.09
C ASP A 267 -6.07 0.13 4.81
N PHE A 268 -6.26 0.99 3.81
CA PHE A 268 -5.47 0.97 2.57
C PHE A 268 -4.01 1.30 2.85
N TRP A 269 -3.78 2.31 3.70
CA TRP A 269 -2.46 2.71 4.14
C TRP A 269 -1.74 1.58 4.90
N VAL A 270 -2.43 0.92 5.84
CA VAL A 270 -1.85 -0.20 6.60
C VAL A 270 -1.52 -1.37 5.67
N ALA A 271 -2.41 -1.71 4.74
CA ALA A 271 -2.14 -2.77 3.76
C ALA A 271 -0.93 -2.44 2.86
N ALA A 272 -0.76 -1.17 2.46
CA ALA A 272 0.39 -0.72 1.69
C ALA A 272 1.69 -0.77 2.50
N ALA A 273 1.66 -0.32 3.75
CA ALA A 273 2.81 -0.37 4.65
C ALA A 273 3.25 -1.82 4.94
N GLU A 274 2.28 -2.71 5.17
CA GLU A 274 2.53 -4.14 5.34
C GLU A 274 3.16 -4.80 4.12
N PHE A 275 2.64 -4.47 2.94
CA PHE A 275 3.22 -4.93 1.69
C PHE A 275 4.65 -4.42 1.54
N ALA A 276 4.89 -3.13 1.76
CA ALA A 276 6.20 -2.51 1.67
C ALA A 276 7.25 -3.17 2.60
N ASP A 277 6.89 -3.43 3.87
CA ASP A 277 7.77 -4.13 4.80
C ASP A 277 8.12 -5.53 4.28
N SER A 278 7.09 -6.31 3.91
CA SER A 278 7.27 -7.69 3.45
C SER A 278 8.02 -7.80 2.11
N ALA A 279 7.92 -6.77 1.26
CA ALA A 279 8.61 -6.69 -0.01
C ALA A 279 10.08 -6.25 0.12
N GLY A 280 10.48 -5.66 1.25
CA GLY A 280 11.87 -5.28 1.49
C GLY A 280 12.16 -3.78 1.39
N ALA A 281 11.15 -2.90 1.50
CA ALA A 281 11.38 -1.45 1.56
C ALA A 281 12.26 -1.06 2.75
N ASP A 282 13.27 -0.23 2.55
CA ASP A 282 14.07 0.32 3.64
C ASP A 282 13.40 1.52 4.30
N ILE A 283 12.62 2.27 3.52
CA ILE A 283 11.92 3.49 3.95
C ILE A 283 10.50 3.44 3.42
N ILE A 284 9.54 3.83 4.26
CA ILE A 284 8.17 4.15 3.86
C ILE A 284 8.03 5.67 4.00
N ASN A 285 7.76 6.35 2.89
CA ASN A 285 7.36 7.75 2.86
C ASN A 285 5.83 7.81 2.81
N SER A 286 5.24 8.60 3.69
CA SER A 286 3.83 8.93 3.65
C SER A 286 3.67 10.42 3.85
N SER A 287 3.21 11.10 2.80
CA SER A 287 2.91 12.53 2.83
C SER A 287 1.42 12.76 3.08
N LEU A 288 0.86 11.99 4.03
CA LEU A 288 -0.57 11.88 4.31
C LEU A 288 -0.85 12.01 5.80
N GLY A 289 -2.08 12.37 6.14
CA GLY A 289 -2.57 12.43 7.52
C GLY A 289 -4.09 12.31 7.56
N TYR A 290 -4.60 11.78 8.68
CA TYR A 290 -6.03 11.56 8.89
C TYR A 290 -6.45 12.23 10.20
N TYR A 291 -7.54 13.00 10.14
CA TYR A 291 -8.06 13.73 11.29
C TYR A 291 -9.55 14.01 11.16
N HIS A 292 -9.94 14.61 10.03
CA HIS A 292 -11.33 14.82 9.66
C HIS A 292 -11.71 13.85 8.55
N PHE A 293 -12.91 13.29 8.62
CA PHE A 293 -13.50 12.43 7.62
C PHE A 293 -14.85 12.99 7.13
N ASP A 294 -15.30 12.48 5.99
CA ASP A 294 -16.61 12.80 5.43
C ASP A 294 -17.76 12.38 6.37
N ASP A 295 -17.55 11.34 7.17
CA ASP A 295 -18.39 11.01 8.31
C ASP A 295 -17.76 11.58 9.60
N PRO A 296 -18.29 12.69 10.16
CA PRO A 296 -17.70 13.33 11.32
C PRO A 296 -17.72 12.45 12.58
N SER A 297 -18.52 11.39 12.61
CA SER A 297 -18.54 10.45 13.73
C SER A 297 -17.26 9.59 13.83
N LEU A 298 -16.46 9.57 12.76
CA LEU A 298 -15.18 8.88 12.70
C LEU A 298 -13.99 9.83 12.93
N ASN A 299 -14.23 11.14 13.08
CA ASN A 299 -13.16 12.12 13.26
C ASN A 299 -12.33 11.81 14.51
N TYR A 300 -11.02 12.02 14.38
CA TYR A 300 -10.16 12.09 15.54
C TYR A 300 -10.35 13.42 16.28
N SER A 301 -10.07 13.37 17.57
CA SER A 301 -9.97 14.52 18.46
C SER A 301 -8.49 14.86 18.73
N PRO A 302 -8.18 16.06 19.24
CA PRO A 302 -6.81 16.39 19.62
C PRO A 302 -6.22 15.44 20.66
N SER A 303 -7.04 14.85 21.54
CA SER A 303 -6.60 13.85 22.52
C SER A 303 -6.20 12.52 21.90
N ASP A 304 -6.64 12.21 20.68
CA ASP A 304 -6.26 10.98 19.97
C ASP A 304 -4.90 11.11 19.28
N MET A 305 -4.31 12.33 19.24
CA MET A 305 -2.97 12.60 18.71
C MET A 305 -1.89 12.33 19.78
N ASP A 306 -2.01 11.20 20.46
CA ASP A 306 -1.20 10.79 21.61
C ASP A 306 -0.07 9.81 21.24
N GLY A 307 0.07 9.48 19.95
CA GLY A 307 1.03 8.49 19.47
C GLY A 307 0.63 7.05 19.70
N ASN A 308 -0.61 6.75 20.12
CA ASN A 308 -1.07 5.39 20.44
C ASN A 308 -2.50 5.08 19.97
N THR A 309 -3.33 6.09 19.72
CA THR A 309 -4.77 5.90 19.47
C THR A 309 -5.10 5.68 17.99
N ALA A 310 -4.59 6.53 17.09
CA ALA A 310 -4.94 6.47 15.67
C ALA A 310 -4.54 5.13 15.02
N PHE A 311 -5.38 4.62 14.11
CA PHE A 311 -5.20 3.28 13.54
C PHE A 311 -3.87 3.14 12.80
N ILE A 312 -3.50 4.14 11.99
CA ILE A 312 -2.22 4.14 11.28
C ILE A 312 -1.02 4.26 12.22
N THR A 313 -1.18 4.92 13.38
CA THR A 313 -0.10 5.04 14.38
C THR A 313 0.16 3.68 15.03
N ARG A 314 -0.91 2.99 15.44
CA ARG A 314 -0.81 1.63 16.00
C ARG A 314 -0.20 0.62 15.02
N ALA A 315 -0.40 0.82 13.73
CA ALA A 315 0.18 -0.02 12.69
C ALA A 315 1.64 0.33 12.38
N ALA A 316 2.06 1.57 12.62
CA ALA A 316 3.43 2.02 12.38
C ALA A 316 4.42 1.66 13.50
N ASP A 317 3.92 1.41 14.72
CA ASP A 317 4.69 1.03 15.92
C ASP A 317 5.07 -0.47 15.99
#